data_AF-Q6UC92-F1
#
_entry.id   AF-Q6UC92-F1
#
_cell.length_a   1.000
_cell.length_b   1.000
_cell.length_c   1.000
_cell.angle_alpha   90.00
_cell.angle_beta   90.00
_cell.angle_gamma   90.00
#
_symmetry.space_group_name_H-M   'P 1'
#
loop_
_entity.id
_entity.type
_entity.pdbx_description
1 polymer ?
#
loop_
_entity_poly.entity_id
_entity_poly.type
_entity_poly.pdbx_seq_one_letter_code
_entity_poly.pdbx_strand_id
1 'polypeptide(L)'
;ILHQEGHMDDALSLSRSQGEESQAARMIYSTAGLYGSFIRSLDALSSRGRGGGAGNAALPIAAVILSLRDLIAYFRAPHTELQHEQRQNRLRSLRRRQDLFQQEGMISLVLNCIDRLNVYSTAAHFAEFAGEEAAAAWKEIVNLLYELLASLIRGNRTNCALFSTNLDWLVSKLDRLEASSGILEVLYCVLIESPEVLNIIQENHIKSIISLLDKHGRNHKVLDVLCSLCVCNAVAVRS
;
A
#
# COMPACT_ATOMS: atom_id res chain seq x y z
N ILE A 1 27.53 -23.57 5.87
CA ILE A 1 28.57 -23.84 4.84
C ILE A 1 28.67 -25.34 4.64
N LEU A 2 28.97 -25.83 3.44
CA LEU A 2 29.24 -27.26 3.24
C LEU A 2 30.71 -27.51 3.58
N HIS A 3 30.98 -27.77 4.86
CA HIS A 3 32.31 -28.10 5.36
C HIS A 3 32.55 -29.60 5.26
N GLN A 4 33.79 -30.04 4.99
CA GLN A 4 34.10 -31.47 4.86
C GLN A 4 33.98 -32.23 6.19
N GLU A 5 34.24 -31.56 7.32
CA GLU A 5 34.33 -32.22 8.63
C GLU A 5 33.09 -32.02 9.51
N GLY A 6 32.28 -30.97 9.29
CA GLY A 6 31.14 -30.61 10.14
C GLY A 6 31.53 -30.24 11.59
N HIS A 7 30.55 -29.82 12.38
CA HIS A 7 30.71 -29.62 13.83
C HIS A 7 29.73 -30.51 14.61
N MET A 8 30.00 -30.74 15.90
CA MET A 8 29.16 -31.62 16.73
C MET A 8 27.84 -30.98 17.17
N ASP A 9 27.67 -29.69 16.93
CA ASP A 9 26.56 -28.86 17.40
C ASP A 9 25.63 -28.39 16.28
N ASP A 10 25.71 -29.00 15.08
CA ASP A 10 24.85 -28.63 13.95
C ASP A 10 23.36 -28.71 14.32
N ALA A 11 22.97 -29.74 15.09
CA ALA A 11 21.68 -29.88 15.79
C ALA A 11 20.42 -29.43 15.03
N LEU A 12 20.39 -29.59 13.70
CA LEU A 12 19.29 -29.12 12.85
C LEU A 12 18.04 -29.98 13.07
N SER A 13 17.13 -29.49 13.92
CA SER A 13 15.79 -30.07 14.08
C SER A 13 14.84 -29.51 13.02
N LEU A 14 14.12 -30.39 12.32
CA LEU A 14 13.11 -29.97 11.35
C LEU A 14 11.78 -29.65 12.05
N SER A 15 11.27 -28.43 11.84
CA SER A 15 9.94 -28.00 12.27
C SER A 15 9.13 -27.50 11.08
N ARG A 16 7.84 -27.85 11.00
CA ARG A 16 6.95 -27.43 9.91
C ARG A 16 5.69 -26.75 10.43
N SER A 17 5.41 -25.56 9.92
CA SER A 17 4.11 -24.89 10.08
C SER A 17 3.21 -25.28 8.89
N GLN A 18 2.13 -26.04 9.15
CA GLN A 18 1.15 -26.43 8.12
C GLN A 18 -0.01 -25.43 7.99
N GLY A 19 0.10 -24.28 8.64
CA GLY A 19 -0.96 -23.28 8.69
C GLY A 19 -1.03 -22.35 7.49
N GLU A 20 -1.82 -21.30 7.67
CA GLU A 20 -2.02 -20.18 6.75
C GLU A 20 -0.69 -19.52 6.30
N GLU A 21 0.37 -19.62 7.10
CA GLU A 21 1.70 -19.09 6.80
C GLU A 21 2.31 -19.69 5.52
N SER A 22 2.13 -21.00 5.29
CA SER A 22 2.64 -21.65 4.07
C SER A 22 1.92 -21.14 2.82
N GLN A 23 0.62 -20.86 2.93
CA GLN A 23 -0.17 -20.29 1.83
C GLN A 23 0.24 -18.84 1.59
N ALA A 24 0.40 -18.04 2.65
CA ALA A 24 0.84 -16.66 2.58
C ALA A 24 2.21 -16.53 1.90
N ALA A 25 3.19 -17.39 2.25
CA ALA A 25 4.50 -17.40 1.61
C ALA A 25 4.42 -17.60 0.08
N ARG A 26 3.54 -18.50 -0.38
CA ARG A 26 3.33 -18.71 -1.82
C ARG A 26 2.65 -17.51 -2.48
N MET A 27 1.69 -16.87 -1.80
CA MET A 27 1.05 -15.64 -2.29
C MET A 27 2.06 -14.50 -2.44
N ILE A 28 2.95 -14.34 -1.46
CA ILE A 28 4.02 -13.32 -1.49
C ILE A 28 4.93 -13.56 -2.70
N TYR A 29 5.42 -14.78 -2.89
CA TYR A 29 6.28 -15.11 -4.04
C TYR A 29 5.62 -14.74 -5.38
N SER A 30 4.36 -15.13 -5.57
CA SER A 30 3.61 -14.82 -6.80
C SER A 30 3.37 -13.33 -6.98
N THR A 31 3.03 -12.62 -5.90
CA THR A 31 2.74 -11.18 -5.92
C THR A 31 4.01 -10.37 -6.20
N ALA A 32 5.11 -10.67 -5.51
CA ALA A 32 6.40 -10.03 -5.72
C ALA A 32 6.92 -10.25 -7.15
N GLY A 33 6.75 -11.47 -7.70
CA GLY A 33 7.08 -11.77 -9.09
C GLY A 33 6.28 -10.94 -10.09
N LEU A 34 4.95 -10.86 -9.91
CA LEU A 34 4.06 -10.08 -10.78
C LEU A 34 4.35 -8.58 -10.70
N TYR A 35 4.45 -8.02 -9.49
CA TYR A 35 4.67 -6.59 -9.30
C TYR A 35 6.08 -6.19 -9.72
N GLY A 36 7.09 -7.01 -9.43
CA GLY A 36 8.44 -6.80 -9.92
C GLY A 36 8.52 -6.80 -11.45
N SER A 37 7.77 -7.68 -12.12
CA SER A 37 7.65 -7.66 -13.59
C SER A 37 6.96 -6.39 -14.08
N PHE A 38 5.86 -6.00 -13.45
CA PHE A 38 5.12 -4.78 -13.77
C PHE A 38 5.99 -3.52 -13.64
N ILE A 39 6.75 -3.38 -12.54
CA ILE A 39 7.68 -2.26 -12.32
C ILE A 39 8.72 -2.21 -13.44
N ARG A 40 9.36 -3.33 -13.79
CA ARG A 40 10.33 -3.37 -14.89
C ARG A 40 9.73 -2.93 -16.22
N SER A 41 8.48 -3.33 -16.50
CA SER A 41 7.78 -2.89 -17.71
C SER A 41 7.48 -1.38 -17.68
N LEU A 42 7.10 -0.82 -16.53
CA LEU A 42 6.91 0.63 -16.38
C LEU A 42 8.22 1.42 -16.56
N ASP A 43 9.33 0.93 -16.00
CA ASP A 43 10.66 1.55 -16.17
C ASP A 43 11.11 1.50 -17.66
N ALA A 44 10.83 0.39 -18.35
CA ALA A 44 11.07 0.26 -19.79
C ALA A 44 10.23 1.22 -20.63
N LEU A 45 9.00 1.55 -20.20
CA LEU A 45 8.17 2.56 -20.86
C LEU A 45 8.72 3.98 -20.64
N SER A 46 9.13 4.29 -19.41
CA SER A 46 9.66 5.62 -19.07
C SER A 46 10.96 5.95 -19.81
N SER A 47 11.84 4.96 -20.01
CA SER A 47 13.12 5.13 -20.72
C SER A 47 12.99 5.28 -22.24
N ARG A 48 11.84 4.92 -22.84
CA ARG A 48 11.71 4.77 -24.30
C ARG A 48 11.31 6.05 -25.05
N GLY A 49 11.05 7.14 -24.34
CA GLY A 49 10.74 8.46 -24.91
C GLY A 49 9.41 8.52 -25.69
N ARG A 50 8.88 9.73 -25.88
CA ARG A 50 7.70 9.98 -26.74
C ARG A 50 8.04 9.64 -28.19
N GLY A 51 7.47 8.57 -28.74
CA GLY A 51 7.60 8.22 -30.16
C GLY A 51 8.45 6.98 -30.48
N GLY A 52 9.04 6.32 -29.48
CA GLY A 52 9.59 4.98 -29.66
C GLY A 52 8.44 3.97 -29.81
N GLY A 53 7.96 3.77 -31.04
CA GLY A 53 6.74 3.03 -31.38
C GLY A 53 6.39 1.88 -30.45
N ALA A 54 5.09 1.78 -30.12
CA ALA A 54 4.42 0.83 -29.23
C ALA A 54 5.21 -0.48 -29.07
N GLY A 55 6.05 -0.49 -28.06
CA GLY A 55 7.18 -1.37 -28.02
C GLY A 55 6.94 -2.68 -27.32
N ASN A 56 5.95 -3.47 -27.75
CA ASN A 56 5.73 -4.91 -27.46
C ASN A 56 5.89 -5.47 -26.03
N ALA A 57 6.23 -4.68 -25.01
CA ALA A 57 6.16 -5.09 -23.62
C ALA A 57 4.70 -4.95 -23.17
N ALA A 58 3.89 -5.93 -23.54
CA ALA A 58 2.50 -6.01 -23.09
C ALA A 58 2.48 -5.91 -21.56
N LEU A 59 1.91 -4.82 -21.03
CA LEU A 59 1.74 -4.66 -19.60
C LEU A 59 0.75 -5.73 -19.10
N PRO A 60 1.04 -6.43 -17.99
CA PRO A 60 0.14 -7.43 -17.43
C PRO A 60 -1.05 -6.79 -16.69
N ILE A 61 -1.76 -5.84 -17.32
CA ILE A 61 -2.80 -5.00 -16.73
C ILE A 61 -3.90 -5.85 -16.06
N ALA A 62 -4.47 -6.81 -16.79
CA ALA A 62 -5.55 -7.65 -16.27
C ALA A 62 -5.10 -8.50 -15.07
N ALA A 63 -3.88 -9.05 -15.12
CA ALA A 63 -3.33 -9.84 -14.03
C ALA A 63 -3.06 -8.99 -12.78
N VAL A 64 -2.56 -7.76 -12.95
CA VAL A 64 -2.33 -6.80 -11.86
C VAL A 64 -3.65 -6.40 -11.19
N ILE A 65 -4.69 -6.07 -11.98
CA ILE A 65 -6.01 -5.73 -11.44
C ILE A 65 -6.59 -6.89 -10.63
N LEU A 66 -6.57 -8.11 -11.18
CA LEU A 66 -7.08 -9.29 -10.50
C LEU A 66 -6.31 -9.54 -9.19
N SER A 67 -4.99 -9.51 -9.25
CA SER A 67 -4.13 -9.68 -8.07
C SER A 67 -4.40 -8.63 -6.99
N LEU A 68 -4.57 -7.36 -7.35
CA LEU A 68 -4.89 -6.30 -6.39
C LEU A 68 -6.23 -6.55 -5.70
N ARG A 69 -7.29 -6.89 -6.46
CA ARG A 69 -8.61 -7.18 -5.92
C ARG A 69 -8.60 -8.38 -4.98
N ASP A 70 -7.90 -9.45 -5.35
CA ASP A 70 -7.76 -10.66 -4.52
C ASP A 70 -7.03 -10.35 -3.21
N LEU A 71 -5.97 -9.53 -3.25
CA LEU A 71 -5.25 -9.13 -2.04
C LEU A 71 -6.07 -8.19 -1.15
N ILE A 72 -6.82 -7.24 -1.72
CA ILE A 72 -7.75 -6.39 -0.95
C ILE A 72 -8.79 -7.26 -0.25
N ALA A 73 -9.35 -8.25 -0.94
CA ALA A 73 -10.29 -9.19 -0.34
C ALA A 73 -9.63 -10.05 0.75
N TYR A 74 -8.39 -10.51 0.51
CA TYR A 74 -7.61 -11.27 1.48
C TYR A 74 -7.40 -10.47 2.77
N PHE A 75 -7.01 -9.20 2.68
CA PHE A 75 -6.76 -8.33 3.85
C PHE A 75 -8.01 -7.64 4.41
N ARG A 76 -9.20 -8.04 3.98
CA ARG A 76 -10.45 -7.44 4.44
C ARG A 76 -10.62 -7.59 5.96
N ALA A 77 -10.88 -6.47 6.63
CA ALA A 77 -11.18 -6.46 8.05
C ALA A 77 -12.47 -7.26 8.35
N PRO A 78 -12.53 -7.98 9.49
CA PRO A 78 -13.73 -8.71 9.87
C PRO A 78 -14.90 -7.75 10.14
N HIS A 79 -16.11 -8.15 9.77
CA HIS A 79 -17.33 -7.38 10.00
C HIS A 79 -17.55 -7.06 11.49
N THR A 80 -18.10 -5.89 11.76
CA THR A 80 -18.37 -5.40 13.12
C THR A 80 -19.44 -6.20 13.85
N GLU A 81 -20.33 -6.87 13.11
CA GLU A 81 -21.45 -7.68 13.62
C GLU A 81 -21.05 -9.08 14.12
N LEU A 82 -19.80 -9.51 13.87
CA LEU A 82 -19.30 -10.79 14.37
C LEU A 82 -19.23 -10.81 15.90
N GLN A 83 -19.43 -12.00 16.49
CA GLN A 83 -19.22 -12.20 17.91
C GLN A 83 -17.80 -11.79 18.31
N HIS A 84 -17.66 -11.12 19.47
CA HIS A 84 -16.41 -10.51 19.91
C HIS A 84 -15.22 -11.48 19.87
N GLU A 85 -15.38 -12.71 20.36
CA GLU A 85 -14.33 -13.72 20.36
C GLU A 85 -13.85 -14.09 18.94
N GLN A 86 -14.79 -14.37 18.04
CA GLN A 86 -14.50 -14.67 16.64
C GLN A 86 -13.81 -13.49 15.95
N ARG A 87 -14.25 -12.26 16.24
CA ARG A 87 -13.66 -11.03 15.70
C ARG A 87 -12.23 -10.85 16.17
N GLN A 88 -11.93 -11.04 17.46
CA GLN A 88 -10.56 -10.96 17.99
C GLN A 88 -9.64 -12.01 17.37
N ASN A 89 -10.13 -13.23 17.13
CA ASN A 89 -9.36 -14.28 16.45
C ASN A 89 -9.02 -13.88 15.01
N ARG A 90 -9.99 -13.36 14.26
CA ARG A 90 -9.77 -12.88 12.88
C ARG A 90 -8.82 -11.70 12.81
N LEU A 91 -8.92 -10.74 13.74
CA LEU A 91 -7.99 -9.61 13.82
C LEU A 91 -6.54 -10.05 14.13
N ARG A 92 -6.36 -11.11 14.92
CA ARG A 92 -5.03 -11.69 15.17
C ARG A 92 -4.45 -12.38 13.94
N SER A 93 -5.24 -13.20 13.23
CA SER A 93 -4.80 -13.80 11.95
C SER A 93 -4.50 -12.73 10.89
N LEU A 94 -5.36 -11.71 10.75
CA LEU A 94 -5.14 -10.61 9.81
C LEU A 94 -3.82 -9.88 10.06
N ARG A 95 -3.53 -9.51 11.33
CA ARG A 95 -2.26 -8.87 11.69
C ARG A 95 -1.06 -9.74 11.36
N ARG A 96 -1.09 -11.04 11.70
CA ARG A 96 0.00 -11.97 11.33
C ARG A 96 0.26 -11.99 9.83
N ARG A 97 -0.80 -11.98 9.01
CA ARG A 97 -0.66 -11.93 7.55
C ARG A 97 -0.08 -10.60 7.06
N GLN A 98 -0.51 -9.49 7.64
CA GLN A 98 0.07 -8.17 7.35
C GLN A 98 1.56 -8.14 7.69
N ASP A 99 1.97 -8.73 8.82
CA ASP A 99 3.37 -8.78 9.27
C ASP A 99 4.23 -9.62 8.31
N LEU A 100 3.74 -10.78 7.85
CA LEU A 100 4.45 -11.60 6.85
C LEU A 100 4.72 -10.84 5.55
N PHE A 101 3.73 -10.07 5.06
CA PHE A 101 3.90 -9.25 3.86
C PHE A 101 4.87 -8.09 4.10
N GLN A 102 4.88 -7.52 5.30
CA GLN A 102 5.82 -6.46 5.66
C GLN A 102 7.26 -6.98 5.69
N GLN A 103 7.52 -8.16 6.27
CA GLN A 103 8.85 -8.77 6.35
C GLN A 103 9.48 -9.01 4.97
N GLU A 104 8.65 -9.35 4.00
CA GLU A 104 9.07 -9.58 2.60
C GLU A 104 9.08 -8.28 1.75
N GLY A 105 8.94 -7.11 2.39
CA GLY A 105 9.06 -5.81 1.72
C GLY A 105 7.90 -5.46 0.78
N MET A 106 6.73 -6.09 0.95
CA MET A 106 5.60 -5.90 0.04
C MET A 106 5.05 -4.46 0.02
N ILE A 107 5.10 -3.75 1.15
CA ILE A 107 4.70 -2.33 1.22
C ILE A 107 5.59 -1.52 0.28
N SER A 108 6.92 -1.72 0.33
CA SER A 108 7.86 -1.03 -0.55
C SER A 108 7.62 -1.35 -2.03
N LEU A 109 7.23 -2.58 -2.37
CA LEU A 109 6.86 -2.93 -3.75
C LEU A 109 5.61 -2.18 -4.21
N VAL A 110 4.58 -2.08 -3.36
CA VAL A 110 3.36 -1.31 -3.66
C VAL A 110 3.68 0.17 -3.82
N LEU A 111 4.49 0.76 -2.93
CA LEU A 111 4.93 2.14 -3.03
C LEU A 111 5.70 2.40 -4.34
N ASN A 112 6.61 1.50 -4.72
CA ASN A 112 7.33 1.61 -5.99
C ASN A 112 6.40 1.58 -7.20
N CYS A 113 5.38 0.71 -7.21
CA CYS A 113 4.35 0.72 -8.26
C CYS A 113 3.63 2.08 -8.33
N ILE A 114 3.23 2.62 -7.17
CA ILE A 114 2.58 3.93 -7.07
C ILE A 114 3.50 5.02 -7.61
N ASP A 115 4.79 5.02 -7.26
CA ASP A 115 5.75 6.02 -7.71
C ASP A 115 5.95 6.04 -9.22
N ARG A 116 6.09 4.87 -9.86
CA ARG A 116 6.24 4.80 -11.33
C ARG A 116 4.97 5.26 -12.04
N LEU A 117 3.79 4.96 -11.48
CA LEU A 117 2.52 5.42 -12.03
C LEU A 117 2.25 6.90 -11.76
N ASN A 118 2.84 7.48 -10.70
CA ASN A 118 2.73 8.89 -10.34
C ASN A 118 3.49 9.84 -11.28
N VAL A 119 4.42 9.33 -12.09
CA VAL A 119 5.12 10.14 -13.12
C VAL A 119 4.12 10.64 -14.18
N TYR A 120 3.04 9.90 -14.40
CA TYR A 120 2.02 10.26 -15.38
C TYR A 120 0.96 11.14 -14.73
N SER A 121 0.80 12.38 -15.22
CA SER A 121 -0.17 13.34 -14.70
C SER A 121 -1.62 13.01 -15.03
N THR A 122 -1.88 12.36 -16.18
CA THR A 122 -3.22 12.01 -16.67
C THR A 122 -3.22 10.67 -17.39
N ALA A 123 -4.40 10.05 -17.52
CA ALA A 123 -4.57 8.84 -18.31
C ALA A 123 -4.14 9.04 -19.78
N ALA A 124 -4.42 10.22 -20.36
CA ALA A 124 -3.97 10.58 -21.70
C ALA A 124 -2.43 10.62 -21.81
N HIS A 125 -1.74 11.18 -20.81
CA HIS A 125 -0.28 11.15 -20.78
C HIS A 125 0.26 9.71 -20.69
N PHE A 126 -0.40 8.83 -19.94
CA PHE A 126 -0.02 7.42 -19.89
C PHE A 126 -0.30 6.68 -21.22
N ALA A 127 -1.38 7.03 -21.92
CA ALA A 127 -1.74 6.45 -23.22
C ALA A 127 -0.65 6.67 -24.29
N GLU A 128 0.04 7.81 -24.25
CA GLU A 128 1.14 8.12 -25.17
C GLU A 128 2.31 7.12 -25.09
N PHE A 129 2.48 6.46 -23.94
CA PHE A 129 3.58 5.50 -23.72
C PHE A 129 3.09 4.04 -23.74
N ALA A 130 1.97 3.78 -23.06
CA ALA A 130 1.46 2.42 -22.83
C ALA A 130 0.34 2.00 -23.79
N GLY A 131 -0.20 2.93 -24.57
CA GLY A 131 -1.37 2.72 -25.42
C GLY A 131 -2.71 2.98 -24.72
N GLU A 132 -3.75 3.22 -25.52
CA GLU A 132 -5.10 3.57 -25.06
C GLU A 132 -5.75 2.50 -24.17
N GLU A 133 -5.56 1.22 -24.50
CA GLU A 133 -6.14 0.10 -23.75
C GLU A 133 -5.59 0.03 -22.31
N ALA A 134 -4.28 0.22 -22.15
CA ALA A 134 -3.65 0.27 -20.83
C ALA A 134 -4.05 1.54 -20.05
N ALA A 135 -4.24 2.66 -20.76
CA ALA A 135 -4.66 3.92 -20.16
C ALA A 135 -6.08 3.91 -19.62
N ALA A 136 -6.99 3.16 -20.25
CA ALA A 136 -8.34 2.96 -19.72
C ALA A 136 -8.35 2.36 -18.31
N ALA A 137 -7.36 1.50 -18.01
CA ALA A 137 -7.21 0.82 -16.73
C ALA A 137 -6.36 1.59 -15.70
N TRP A 138 -5.67 2.67 -16.09
CA TRP A 138 -4.69 3.36 -15.25
C TRP A 138 -5.30 3.89 -13.95
N LYS A 139 -6.42 4.60 -14.05
CA LYS A 139 -7.14 5.15 -12.89
C LYS A 139 -7.58 4.06 -11.92
N GLU A 140 -8.05 2.92 -12.45
CA GLU A 140 -8.47 1.78 -11.65
C GLU A 140 -7.30 1.18 -10.88
N ILE A 141 -6.16 0.94 -11.54
CA ILE A 141 -4.97 0.40 -10.90
C ILE A 141 -4.48 1.31 -9.77
N VAL A 142 -4.40 2.62 -10.00
CA VAL A 142 -3.97 3.58 -8.97
C VAL A 142 -4.89 3.53 -7.76
N ASN A 143 -6.20 3.45 -7.96
CA ASN A 143 -7.16 3.34 -6.86
C ASN A 143 -7.01 2.05 -6.05
N LEU A 144 -6.89 0.91 -6.74
CA LEU A 144 -6.69 -0.38 -6.11
C LEU A 144 -5.36 -0.45 -5.35
N LEU A 145 -4.30 0.22 -5.82
CA LEU A 145 -3.02 0.28 -5.12
C LEU A 145 -3.14 0.99 -3.76
N TYR A 146 -3.83 2.14 -3.71
CA TYR A 146 -4.05 2.84 -2.43
C TYR A 146 -5.02 2.09 -1.51
N GLU A 147 -6.04 1.41 -2.06
CA GLU A 147 -6.95 0.57 -1.27
C GLU A 147 -6.22 -0.64 -0.66
N LEU A 148 -5.34 -1.29 -1.44
CA LEU A 148 -4.48 -2.35 -0.93
C LEU A 148 -3.53 -1.82 0.14
N LEU A 149 -2.93 -0.65 -0.07
CA LEU A 149 -2.05 -0.01 0.90
C LEU A 149 -2.77 0.25 2.23
N ALA A 150 -4.00 0.79 2.18
CA ALA A 150 -4.83 0.98 3.36
C ALA A 150 -5.14 -0.34 4.08
N SER A 151 -5.40 -1.41 3.32
CA SER A 151 -5.69 -2.75 3.84
C SER A 151 -4.49 -3.40 4.53
N LEU A 152 -3.27 -3.12 4.05
CA LEU A 152 -2.02 -3.62 4.64
C LEU A 152 -1.65 -2.95 5.96
N ILE A 153 -2.08 -1.71 6.19
CA ILE A 153 -1.68 -0.93 7.37
C ILE A 153 -2.76 -0.84 8.46
N ARG A 154 -4.04 -0.91 8.08
CA ARG A 154 -5.16 -0.74 9.02
C ARG A 154 -5.07 -1.73 10.18
N GLY A 155 -5.19 -1.22 11.41
CA GLY A 155 -5.15 -2.03 12.63
C GLY A 155 -3.77 -2.58 12.98
N ASN A 156 -2.71 -2.12 12.32
CA ASN A 156 -1.34 -2.57 12.54
C ASN A 156 -0.40 -1.37 12.74
N ARG A 157 -0.18 -1.03 14.01
CA ARG A 157 0.71 0.08 14.43
C ARG A 157 2.12 -0.05 13.84
N THR A 158 2.69 -1.24 13.80
CA THR A 158 4.03 -1.51 13.27
C THR A 158 4.13 -1.11 11.79
N ASN A 159 3.11 -1.45 10.98
CA ASN A 159 3.06 -1.04 9.59
C ASN A 159 2.83 0.47 9.44
N CYS A 160 1.95 1.07 10.25
CA CYS A 160 1.71 2.52 10.21
C CYS A 160 2.96 3.33 10.60
N ALA A 161 3.78 2.85 11.54
CA ALA A 161 5.01 3.54 11.95
C ALA A 161 6.03 3.68 10.80
N LEU A 162 6.01 2.78 9.81
CA LEU A 162 6.85 2.88 8.60
C LEU A 162 6.53 4.11 7.74
N PHE A 163 5.33 4.69 7.91
CA PHE A 163 4.93 5.90 7.19
C PHE A 163 5.42 7.19 7.84
N SER A 164 6.07 7.13 9.00
CA SER A 164 6.71 8.31 9.61
C SER A 164 7.76 8.94 8.68
N THR A 165 8.55 8.13 7.97
CA THR A 165 9.53 8.63 7.00
C THR A 165 8.93 8.96 5.64
N ASN A 166 7.71 8.49 5.35
CA ASN A 166 7.03 8.65 4.05
C ASN A 166 5.81 9.60 4.15
N LEU A 167 5.66 10.34 5.24
CA LEU A 167 4.49 11.21 5.44
C LEU A 167 4.46 12.33 4.40
N ASP A 168 5.57 13.04 4.22
CA ASP A 168 5.71 14.10 3.22
C ASP A 168 5.39 13.58 1.81
N TRP A 169 5.89 12.36 1.51
CA TRP A 169 5.58 11.67 0.27
C TRP A 169 4.08 11.45 0.11
N LEU A 170 3.39 10.91 1.12
CA LEU A 170 1.96 10.61 1.06
C LEU A 170 1.12 11.88 0.89
N VAL A 171 1.44 12.92 1.67
CA VAL A 171 0.76 14.21 1.62
C VAL A 171 0.96 14.88 0.25
N SER A 172 2.16 14.76 -0.35
CA SER A 172 2.43 15.31 -1.69
C SER A 172 1.55 14.70 -2.79
N LYS A 173 0.98 13.51 -2.58
CA LYS A 173 0.10 12.86 -3.56
C LYS A 173 -1.37 13.27 -3.44
N LEU A 174 -1.77 13.99 -2.39
CA LEU A 174 -3.16 14.38 -2.12
C LEU A 174 -3.77 15.25 -3.22
N ASP A 175 -2.96 15.97 -4.00
CA ASP A 175 -3.45 16.78 -5.12
C ASP A 175 -4.02 15.94 -6.30
N ARG A 176 -3.82 14.62 -6.29
CA ARG A 176 -4.40 13.72 -7.31
C ARG A 176 -5.87 13.41 -7.00
N LEU A 177 -6.76 14.07 -7.75
CA LEU A 177 -8.22 13.91 -7.64
C LEU A 177 -8.68 12.44 -7.71
N GLU A 178 -8.09 11.67 -8.61
CA GLU A 178 -8.54 10.32 -8.98
C GLU A 178 -8.47 9.30 -7.85
N ALA A 179 -7.48 9.47 -6.97
CA ALA A 179 -7.15 8.55 -5.88
C ALA A 179 -7.31 9.17 -4.49
N SER A 180 -7.85 10.38 -4.41
CA SER A 180 -8.05 11.15 -3.18
C SER A 180 -8.72 10.33 -2.07
N SER A 181 -9.73 9.52 -2.38
CA SER A 181 -10.37 8.64 -1.37
C SER A 181 -9.42 7.61 -0.78
N GLY A 182 -8.63 6.93 -1.61
CA GLY A 182 -7.67 5.91 -1.15
C GLY A 182 -6.52 6.53 -0.35
N ILE A 183 -5.99 7.67 -0.82
CA ILE A 183 -4.91 8.39 -0.13
C ILE A 183 -5.38 8.89 1.23
N LEU A 184 -6.59 9.47 1.32
CA LEU A 184 -7.19 9.91 2.58
C LEU A 184 -7.39 8.75 3.55
N GLU A 185 -7.75 7.57 3.04
CA GLU A 185 -7.95 6.37 3.85
C GLU A 185 -6.63 5.83 4.40
N VAL A 186 -5.56 5.85 3.59
CA VAL A 186 -4.19 5.56 4.05
C VAL A 186 -3.78 6.54 5.14
N LEU A 187 -3.93 7.85 4.89
CA LEU A 187 -3.59 8.90 5.84
C LEU A 187 -4.35 8.74 7.16
N TYR A 188 -5.66 8.50 7.09
CA TYR A 188 -6.49 8.24 8.27
C TYR A 188 -6.00 7.03 9.07
N CYS A 189 -5.68 5.92 8.40
CA CYS A 189 -5.17 4.71 9.07
C CYS A 189 -3.81 4.96 9.77
N VAL A 190 -2.94 5.76 9.17
CA VAL A 190 -1.64 6.10 9.76
C VAL A 190 -1.82 6.98 11.01
N LEU A 191 -2.65 8.01 10.93
CA LEU A 191 -2.86 8.98 12.02
C LEU A 191 -3.54 8.34 13.25
N ILE A 192 -4.47 7.41 13.04
CA ILE A 192 -5.19 6.79 14.16
C ILE A 192 -4.35 5.74 14.90
N GLU A 193 -3.49 4.99 14.19
CA GLU A 193 -2.74 3.87 14.75
C GLU A 193 -1.34 4.26 15.26
N SER A 194 -0.71 5.30 14.69
CA SER A 194 0.68 5.68 15.00
C SER A 194 0.79 7.10 15.58
N PRO A 195 0.92 7.26 16.91
CA PRO A 195 1.19 8.56 17.53
C PRO A 195 2.53 9.15 17.10
N GLU A 196 3.48 8.32 16.67
CA GLU A 196 4.78 8.76 16.16
C GLU A 196 4.62 9.64 14.92
N VAL A 197 3.67 9.30 14.04
CA VAL A 197 3.37 10.07 12.83
C VAL A 197 2.71 11.40 13.19
N LEU A 198 1.84 11.43 14.20
CA LEU A 198 1.26 12.69 14.67
C LEU A 198 2.31 13.66 15.22
N ASN A 199 3.35 13.14 15.87
CA ASN A 199 4.41 13.95 16.45
C ASN A 199 5.32 14.64 15.40
N ILE A 200 5.33 14.17 14.15
CA ILE A 200 6.15 14.73 13.07
C ILE A 200 5.36 15.63 12.11
N ILE A 201 4.04 15.77 12.31
CA ILE A 201 3.21 16.60 11.44
C ILE A 201 3.62 18.06 11.54
N GLN A 202 3.72 18.69 10.37
CA GLN A 202 4.06 20.10 10.22
C GLN A 202 2.87 20.90 9.69
N GLU A 203 2.90 22.22 9.90
CA GLU A 203 1.86 23.15 9.43
C GLU A 203 1.59 23.01 7.93
N ASN A 204 2.61 22.75 7.12
CA ASN A 204 2.48 22.58 5.68
C ASN A 204 1.61 21.35 5.31
N HIS A 205 1.69 20.26 6.08
CA HIS A 205 0.85 19.08 5.86
C HIS A 205 -0.62 19.40 6.12
N ILE A 206 -0.90 20.14 7.20
CA ILE A 206 -2.25 20.56 7.57
C ILE A 206 -2.81 21.50 6.51
N LYS A 207 -2.02 22.48 6.02
CA LYS A 207 -2.41 23.35 4.90
C LYS A 207 -2.77 22.56 3.65
N SER A 208 -1.98 21.54 3.29
CA SER A 208 -2.30 20.64 2.17
C SER A 208 -3.62 19.90 2.37
N ILE A 209 -3.87 19.35 3.58
CA ILE A 209 -5.14 18.67 3.90
C ILE A 209 -6.33 19.64 3.84
N ILE A 210 -6.20 20.86 4.35
CA ILE A 210 -7.25 21.88 4.28
C ILE A 210 -7.50 22.31 2.83
N SER A 211 -6.45 22.48 2.02
CA SER A 211 -6.59 22.81 0.61
C SER A 211 -7.38 21.75 -0.16
N LEU A 212 -7.35 20.50 0.32
CA LEU A 212 -8.14 19.42 -0.26
C LEU A 212 -9.64 19.63 -0.06
N LEU A 213 -10.08 20.16 1.10
CA LEU A 213 -11.49 20.56 1.33
C LEU A 213 -11.92 21.67 0.37
N ASP A 214 -11.04 22.64 0.12
CA ASP A 214 -11.33 23.75 -0.79
C ASP A 214 -11.47 23.26 -2.24
N LYS A 215 -10.54 22.39 -2.69
CA LYS A 215 -10.54 21.83 -4.05
C LYS A 215 -11.62 20.78 -4.30
N HIS A 216 -11.97 19.95 -3.31
CA HIS A 216 -12.86 18.78 -3.49
C HIS A 216 -14.26 18.97 -2.90
N GLY A 217 -14.50 20.09 -2.21
CA GLY A 217 -15.75 20.34 -1.52
C GLY A 217 -15.90 19.55 -0.21
N ARG A 218 -17.12 19.56 0.34
CA ARG A 218 -17.41 18.99 1.65
C ARG A 218 -17.31 17.46 1.64
N ASN A 219 -16.28 16.93 2.30
CA ASN A 219 -16.04 15.50 2.43
C ASN A 219 -15.82 15.12 3.90
N HIS A 220 -16.67 14.23 4.43
CA HIS A 220 -16.60 13.80 5.83
C HIS A 220 -15.25 13.13 6.16
N LYS A 221 -14.64 12.39 5.22
CA LYS A 221 -13.35 11.72 5.45
C LYS A 221 -12.22 12.70 5.76
N VAL A 222 -12.25 13.89 5.15
CA VAL A 222 -11.22 14.91 5.41
C VAL A 222 -11.39 15.52 6.80
N LEU A 223 -12.64 15.71 7.22
CA LEU A 223 -12.95 16.13 8.59
C LEU A 223 -12.56 15.05 9.60
N ASP A 224 -12.79 13.77 9.28
CA ASP A 224 -12.37 12.64 10.13
C ASP A 224 -10.84 12.61 10.28
N VAL A 225 -10.09 12.86 9.20
CA VAL A 225 -8.62 13.01 9.23
C VAL A 225 -8.20 14.18 10.12
N LEU A 226 -8.81 15.35 9.96
CA LEU A 226 -8.50 16.53 10.79
C LEU A 226 -8.87 16.30 12.26
N CYS A 227 -9.95 15.57 12.54
CA CYS A 227 -10.35 15.20 13.89
C CYS A 227 -9.32 14.28 14.55
N SER A 228 -8.88 13.24 13.83
CA SER A 228 -7.84 12.32 14.30
C SER A 228 -6.48 12.98 14.48
N LEU A 229 -6.22 14.11 13.81
CA LEU A 229 -4.99 14.88 13.95
C LEU A 229 -4.87 15.54 15.34
N CYS A 230 -6.01 15.91 15.95
CA CYS A 230 -6.03 16.66 17.21
C CYS A 230 -5.77 15.76 18.44
N VAL A 231 -6.23 14.50 18.41
CA VAL A 231 -6.18 13.60 19.57
C VAL A 231 -5.77 12.20 19.12
N CYS A 232 -4.65 11.71 19.65
CA CYS A 232 -4.27 10.30 19.56
C CYS A 232 -4.44 9.63 20.91
N ASN A 233 -5.23 8.55 20.99
CA ASN A 233 -5.30 7.72 22.19
C ASN A 233 -5.45 8.53 23.50
N ALA A 234 -6.34 9.53 23.50
CA ALA A 234 -6.62 10.46 24.61
C ALA A 234 -5.51 11.46 24.99
N VAL A 235 -4.45 11.60 24.19
CA VAL A 235 -3.42 12.62 24.32
C VAL A 235 -3.45 13.54 23.10
N ALA A 236 -3.47 14.86 23.33
CA ALA A 236 -3.51 15.87 22.28
C ALA A 236 -2.12 16.51 22.09
N VAL A 237 -1.69 16.66 20.84
CA VAL A 237 -0.47 17.39 20.48
C VAL A 237 -0.84 18.87 20.33
N ARG A 238 -0.09 19.78 20.97
CA ARG A 238 -0.31 21.24 20.92
C ARG A 238 0.62 21.98 19.94
N SER A 239 1.15 21.26 18.94
CA SER A 239 2.06 21.80 17.91
C SER A 239 1.48 22.99 17.16
#